data_AF-A0A0K6IL51-F1
#
_entry.id   AF-A0A0K6IL51-F1
#
_cell.length_a   1.000
_cell.length_b   1.000
_cell.length_c   1.000
_cell.angle_alpha   90.00
_cell.angle_beta   90.00
_cell.angle_gamma   90.00
#
_symmetry.space_group_name_H-M   'P 1'
#
loop_
_entity.id
_entity.type
_entity.pdbx_description
1 polymer ?
#
loop_
_entity_poly.entity_id
_entity_poly.type
_entity_poly.pdbx_seq_one_letter_code
_entity_poly.pdbx_strand_id
1 'polypeptide(L)'
;MARSILLDVLRIVAIGLVFVAHFGQVLGHWSGDFFGLKNFYYVSLGGVGVTMFLVLSGILAGLTDLPKQTPYGTYLWKKVLRIYPLYWLSIPVVVVAFVLEGLLLEGEWRYPFPNGLSTDFVGSFTGFYAWFGLWGGPYNPPSWFIALIITLYAMFPLIAFLLRRWPNQTLFGLLLVSLISRWYVGRYGVPFVPNDWWDGVEEWAYRLYGFMPGRPGDWFPLCRVFEFGFGIWLALKLKPTCWLLLNGLPNLLKKPITRLSDLSFALFLIHVPWLFLLSWFMDLGMNVAGSVVIVLLFNSILANYLQRIDQKIPRKRWFL
;
A
#
# COMPACT_ATOMS: atom_id res chain seq x y z
N MET A 1 -12.34 16.52 -14.33
CA MET A 1 -12.42 15.25 -15.07
C MET A 1 -13.53 14.42 -14.47
N ALA A 2 -14.41 13.84 -15.29
CA ALA A 2 -15.43 12.89 -14.81
C ALA A 2 -14.76 11.65 -14.19
N ARG A 3 -15.42 11.02 -13.23
CA ARG A 3 -14.93 9.77 -12.61
C ARG A 3 -14.76 8.68 -13.68
N SER A 4 -13.65 7.94 -13.61
CA SER A 4 -13.35 6.82 -14.52
C SER A 4 -13.70 5.48 -13.88
N ILE A 5 -14.68 4.78 -14.46
CA ILE A 5 -15.07 3.44 -13.99
C ILE A 5 -13.96 2.41 -14.25
N LEU A 6 -13.14 2.60 -15.29
CA LEU A 6 -11.97 1.75 -15.54
C LEU A 6 -10.97 1.83 -14.39
N LEU A 7 -10.62 3.03 -13.94
CA LEU A 7 -9.70 3.19 -12.81
C LEU A 7 -10.29 2.62 -11.51
N ASP A 8 -11.61 2.67 -11.34
CA ASP A 8 -12.28 2.03 -10.20
C ASP A 8 -12.16 0.50 -10.25
N VAL A 9 -12.41 -0.12 -11.40
CA VAL A 9 -12.24 -1.58 -11.57
C VAL A 9 -10.80 -1.99 -11.30
N LEU A 10 -9.81 -1.25 -11.82
CA LEU A 10 -8.40 -1.56 -11.60
C LEU A 10 -8.01 -1.49 -10.12
N ARG A 11 -8.59 -0.58 -9.33
CA ARG A 11 -8.38 -0.55 -7.86
C ARG A 11 -9.00 -1.75 -7.17
N ILE A 12 -10.20 -2.18 -7.60
CA ILE A 12 -10.86 -3.37 -7.07
C ILE A 12 -10.01 -4.63 -7.35
N VAL A 13 -9.49 -4.75 -8.57
CA VAL A 13 -8.57 -5.84 -8.93
C VAL A 13 -7.31 -5.78 -8.07
N ALA A 14 -6.72 -4.61 -7.90
CA ALA A 14 -5.52 -4.44 -7.08
C ALA A 14 -5.72 -4.88 -5.62
N ILE A 15 -6.81 -4.45 -4.96
CA ILE A 15 -7.11 -4.90 -3.59
C ILE A 15 -7.50 -6.38 -3.54
N GLY A 16 -8.18 -6.90 -4.56
CA GLY A 16 -8.52 -8.31 -4.68
C GLY A 16 -7.27 -9.20 -4.72
N LEU A 17 -6.25 -8.82 -5.49
CA LEU A 17 -4.96 -9.53 -5.54
C LEU A 17 -4.24 -9.52 -4.18
N VAL A 18 -4.30 -8.40 -3.46
CA VAL A 18 -3.74 -8.28 -2.11
C VAL A 18 -4.44 -9.24 -1.13
N PHE A 19 -5.78 -9.28 -1.16
CA PHE A 19 -6.53 -10.24 -0.34
C PHE A 19 -6.20 -11.69 -0.69
N VAL A 20 -6.23 -12.06 -1.97
CA VAL A 20 -5.93 -13.43 -2.42
C VAL A 20 -4.54 -13.88 -1.96
N ALA A 21 -3.55 -12.99 -2.04
CA ALA A 21 -2.20 -13.30 -1.57
C ALA A 21 -2.15 -13.51 -0.06
N HIS A 22 -2.75 -12.61 0.73
CA HIS A 22 -2.67 -12.70 2.18
C HIS A 22 -3.52 -13.84 2.76
N PHE A 23 -4.72 -14.11 2.22
CA PHE A 23 -5.46 -15.32 2.58
C PHE A 23 -4.67 -16.58 2.19
N GLY A 24 -4.06 -16.59 1.00
CA GLY A 24 -3.20 -17.69 0.58
C GLY A 24 -2.03 -17.92 1.54
N GLN A 25 -1.39 -16.86 2.01
CA GLN A 25 -0.26 -16.94 2.96
C GLN A 25 -0.68 -17.52 4.30
N VAL A 26 -1.81 -17.07 4.86
CA VAL A 26 -2.31 -17.60 6.14
C VAL A 26 -2.72 -19.07 6.01
N LEU A 27 -3.28 -19.46 4.86
CA LEU A 27 -3.76 -20.82 4.59
C LEU A 27 -2.67 -21.77 4.07
N GLY A 28 -1.43 -21.30 3.85
CA GLY A 28 -0.37 -22.11 3.23
C GLY A 28 -0.70 -22.56 1.79
N HIS A 29 -1.51 -21.77 1.07
CA HIS A 29 -1.95 -22.07 -0.29
C HIS A 29 -1.07 -21.36 -1.34
N TRP A 30 -0.87 -21.99 -2.51
CA TRP A 30 0.03 -21.52 -3.57
C TRP A 30 -0.25 -20.08 -4.06
N SER A 31 -1.49 -19.59 -3.90
CA SER A 31 -1.84 -18.21 -4.25
C SER A 31 -1.18 -17.16 -3.34
N GLY A 32 -0.69 -17.57 -2.16
CA GLY A 32 0.09 -16.76 -1.24
C GLY A 32 1.60 -16.81 -1.47
N ASP A 33 2.06 -17.74 -2.31
CA ASP A 33 3.48 -17.94 -2.57
C ASP A 33 4.09 -16.74 -3.30
N PHE A 34 5.39 -16.58 -3.06
CA PHE A 34 6.20 -15.61 -3.75
C PHE A 34 6.82 -16.25 -5.00
N PHE A 35 6.95 -15.45 -6.05
CA PHE A 35 7.56 -15.87 -7.30
C PHE A 35 8.51 -14.80 -7.83
N GLY A 36 9.40 -15.22 -8.72
CA GLY A 36 10.43 -14.38 -9.34
C GLY A 36 11.82 -14.61 -8.75
N LEU A 37 12.71 -13.64 -8.95
CA LEU A 37 14.12 -13.75 -8.58
C LEU A 37 14.32 -13.21 -7.16
N LYS A 38 14.73 -14.10 -6.24
CA LYS A 38 15.13 -13.72 -4.87
C LYS A 38 16.16 -12.59 -4.91
N ASN A 39 16.05 -11.64 -3.99
CA ASN A 39 16.93 -10.46 -3.88
C ASN A 39 16.92 -9.51 -5.09
N PHE A 40 15.92 -9.62 -5.98
CA PHE A 40 15.77 -8.69 -7.11
C PHE A 40 14.30 -8.32 -7.36
N TYR A 41 13.49 -9.32 -7.70
CA TYR A 41 12.06 -9.16 -7.91
C TYR A 41 11.35 -10.43 -7.46
N TYR A 42 11.13 -10.51 -6.15
CA TYR A 42 10.47 -11.64 -5.48
C TYR A 42 9.16 -11.14 -4.90
N VAL A 43 8.07 -11.34 -5.64
CA VAL A 43 6.76 -10.74 -5.37
C VAL A 43 5.70 -11.80 -5.22
N SER A 44 4.72 -11.56 -4.34
CA SER A 44 3.47 -12.32 -4.31
C SER A 44 2.44 -11.67 -5.23
N LEU A 45 1.26 -12.30 -5.38
CA LEU A 45 0.11 -11.65 -6.02
C LEU A 45 -0.23 -10.29 -5.37
N GLY A 46 -0.01 -10.16 -4.06
CA GLY A 46 -0.19 -8.89 -3.34
C GLY A 46 0.82 -7.84 -3.77
N GLY A 47 2.07 -8.21 -4.04
CA GLY A 47 3.08 -7.32 -4.61
C GLY A 47 2.70 -6.81 -6.02
N VAL A 48 2.01 -7.63 -6.81
CA VAL A 48 1.42 -7.20 -8.09
C VAL A 48 0.29 -6.20 -7.85
N GLY A 49 -0.60 -6.46 -6.88
CA GLY A 49 -1.65 -5.51 -6.49
C GLY A 49 -1.10 -4.15 -6.02
N VAL A 50 -0.05 -4.14 -5.21
CA VAL A 50 0.66 -2.91 -4.82
C VAL A 50 1.24 -2.19 -6.04
N THR A 51 1.87 -2.92 -6.96
CA THR A 51 2.40 -2.36 -8.20
C THR A 51 1.29 -1.66 -9.00
N MET A 52 0.10 -2.28 -9.09
CA MET A 52 -1.06 -1.65 -9.70
C MET A 52 -1.50 -0.37 -8.96
N PHE A 53 -1.52 -0.35 -7.62
CA PHE A 53 -1.82 0.86 -6.85
C PHE A 53 -0.84 2.00 -7.10
N LEU A 54 0.46 1.70 -7.25
CA LEU A 54 1.48 2.70 -7.55
C LEU A 54 1.27 3.29 -8.95
N VAL A 55 1.05 2.44 -9.96
CA VAL A 55 0.75 2.88 -11.33
C VAL A 55 -0.53 3.72 -11.35
N LEU A 56 -1.60 3.27 -10.70
CA LEU A 56 -2.86 4.02 -10.61
C LEU A 56 -2.69 5.36 -9.91
N SER A 57 -1.86 5.43 -8.87
CA SER A 57 -1.56 6.68 -8.18
C SER A 57 -0.81 7.67 -9.08
N GLY A 58 0.15 7.17 -9.87
CA GLY A 58 0.84 7.94 -10.91
C GLY A 58 -0.11 8.44 -12.01
N ILE A 59 -1.02 7.58 -12.50
CA ILE A 59 -2.05 7.95 -13.48
C ILE A 59 -2.90 9.09 -12.92
N LEU A 60 -3.41 8.96 -11.70
CA LEU A 60 -4.27 9.98 -11.10
C LEU A 60 -3.51 11.30 -10.93
N ALA A 61 -2.26 11.28 -10.45
CA ALA A 61 -1.44 12.48 -10.33
C ALA A 61 -1.21 13.14 -11.70
N GLY A 62 -0.91 12.34 -12.72
CA GLY A 62 -0.77 12.80 -14.10
C GLY A 62 -2.05 13.40 -14.69
N LEU A 63 -3.22 12.83 -14.40
CA LEU A 63 -4.50 13.31 -14.93
C LEU A 63 -5.06 14.51 -14.16
N THR A 64 -4.86 14.59 -12.84
CA THR A 64 -5.53 15.60 -11.99
C THR A 64 -4.65 16.77 -11.59
N ASP A 65 -3.36 16.54 -11.39
CA ASP A 65 -2.45 17.53 -10.81
C ASP A 65 -1.50 18.11 -11.85
N LEU A 66 -1.08 17.31 -12.83
CA LEU A 66 -0.21 17.78 -13.91
C LEU A 66 -0.77 19.02 -14.62
N PRO A 67 -2.06 19.09 -15.04
CA PRO A 67 -2.57 20.26 -15.75
C PRO A 67 -2.61 21.55 -14.90
N LYS A 68 -2.45 21.46 -13.57
CA LYS A 68 -2.59 22.57 -12.64
C LYS A 68 -1.23 23.15 -12.26
N GLN A 69 -1.12 24.47 -12.20
CA GLN A 69 0.04 25.15 -11.63
C GLN A 69 -0.12 25.32 -10.11
N THR A 70 -0.22 24.20 -9.39
CA THR A 70 -0.33 24.24 -7.92
C THR A 70 1.06 24.34 -7.30
N PRO A 71 1.31 25.26 -6.35
CA PRO A 71 2.58 25.32 -5.62
C PRO A 71 2.91 23.99 -4.93
N TYR A 72 4.21 23.67 -4.84
CA TYR A 72 4.71 22.39 -4.30
C TYR A 72 4.11 22.04 -2.94
N GLY A 73 4.20 22.95 -1.97
CA GLY A 73 3.69 22.75 -0.62
C GLY A 73 2.19 22.51 -0.58
N THR A 74 1.42 23.29 -1.34
CA THR A 74 -0.04 23.12 -1.45
C THR A 74 -0.41 21.79 -2.10
N TYR A 75 0.34 21.35 -3.11
CA TYR A 75 0.15 20.04 -3.73
C TYR A 75 0.41 18.90 -2.74
N LEU A 76 1.53 18.94 -2.02
CA LEU A 76 1.86 17.92 -1.03
C LEU A 76 0.85 17.88 0.10
N TRP A 77 0.47 19.05 0.63
CA TRP A 77 -0.54 19.15 1.66
C TRP A 77 -1.87 18.52 1.22
N LYS A 78 -2.32 18.78 -0.02
CA LYS A 78 -3.51 18.11 -0.60
C LYS A 78 -3.40 16.59 -0.58
N LYS A 79 -2.22 16.01 -0.77
CA LYS A 79 -2.00 14.55 -0.71
C LYS A 79 -2.03 14.05 0.72
N VAL A 80 -1.37 14.75 1.64
CA VAL A 80 -1.39 14.45 3.08
C VAL A 80 -2.84 14.43 3.59
N LEU A 81 -3.60 15.49 3.31
CA LEU A 81 -5.01 15.62 3.70
C LEU A 81 -5.95 14.60 3.06
N ARG A 82 -5.53 13.98 1.96
CA ARG A 82 -6.30 12.93 1.29
C ARG A 82 -6.07 11.56 1.92
N ILE A 83 -4.85 11.30 2.43
CA ILE A 83 -4.40 9.98 2.90
C ILE A 83 -4.51 9.86 4.40
N TYR A 84 -3.96 10.83 5.14
CA TYR A 84 -3.76 10.74 6.58
C TYR A 84 -5.05 10.67 7.40
N PRO A 85 -6.15 11.38 7.07
CA PRO A 85 -7.36 11.27 7.88
C PRO A 85 -7.89 9.84 7.98
N LEU A 86 -7.98 9.13 6.84
CA LEU A 86 -8.43 7.74 6.84
C LEU A 86 -7.39 6.81 7.47
N TYR A 87 -6.09 7.07 7.26
CA TYR A 87 -5.01 6.34 7.93
C TYR A 87 -5.09 6.46 9.45
N TRP A 88 -5.22 7.67 9.99
CA TRP A 88 -5.35 7.92 11.43
C TRP A 88 -6.60 7.29 12.01
N LEU A 89 -7.73 7.31 11.29
CA LEU A 89 -8.93 6.60 11.70
C LEU A 89 -8.71 5.08 11.76
N SER A 90 -7.82 4.52 10.94
CA SER A 90 -7.47 3.10 10.99
C SER A 90 -6.62 2.72 12.19
N ILE A 91 -5.82 3.64 12.77
CA ILE A 91 -4.86 3.32 13.85
C ILE A 91 -5.56 2.73 15.09
N PRO A 92 -6.61 3.33 15.69
CA PRO A 92 -7.28 2.72 16.84
C PRO A 92 -7.85 1.34 16.52
N VAL A 93 -8.35 1.16 15.29
CA VAL A 93 -8.95 -0.10 14.83
C VAL A 93 -7.90 -1.21 14.74
N VAL A 94 -6.72 -0.92 14.23
CA VAL A 94 -5.64 -1.91 14.08
C VAL A 94 -4.90 -2.15 15.41
N VAL A 95 -4.86 -1.17 16.32
CA VAL A 95 -4.37 -1.38 17.69
C VAL A 95 -5.30 -2.34 18.45
N VAL A 96 -6.63 -2.20 18.30
CA VAL A 96 -7.58 -3.17 18.86
C VAL A 96 -7.34 -4.56 18.27
N ALA A 97 -7.12 -4.66 16.96
CA ALA A 97 -6.81 -5.92 16.31
C ALA A 97 -5.54 -6.57 16.90
N PHE A 98 -4.47 -5.78 17.09
CA PHE A 98 -3.22 -6.24 17.69
C PHE A 98 -3.40 -6.79 19.12
N VAL A 99 -4.20 -6.12 19.95
CA VAL A 99 -4.51 -6.59 21.31
C VAL A 99 -5.36 -7.86 21.28
N LEU A 100 -6.40 -7.89 20.44
CA LEU A 100 -7.28 -9.05 20.31
C LEU A 100 -6.55 -10.27 19.78
N GLU A 101 -5.61 -10.09 18.85
CA GLU A 101 -4.78 -11.17 18.32
C GLU A 101 -4.00 -11.85 19.45
N GLY A 102 -3.31 -11.08 20.29
CA GLY A 102 -2.59 -11.61 21.45
C GLY A 102 -3.52 -12.36 22.42
N LEU A 103 -4.67 -11.76 22.75
CA LEU A 103 -5.61 -12.39 23.68
C LEU A 103 -6.25 -13.67 23.13
N LEU A 104 -6.60 -13.70 21.84
CA LEU A 104 -7.36 -14.80 21.24
C LEU A 104 -6.47 -15.93 20.74
N LEU A 105 -5.25 -15.66 20.27
CA LEU A 105 -4.33 -16.67 19.76
C LEU A 105 -3.25 -17.07 20.77
N GLU A 106 -2.74 -16.13 21.56
CA GLU A 106 -1.63 -16.37 22.49
C GLU A 106 -2.10 -16.49 23.95
N GLY A 107 -3.31 -16.04 24.26
CA GLY A 107 -3.86 -16.04 25.63
C GLY A 107 -3.26 -14.97 26.54
N GLU A 108 -2.45 -14.06 26.00
CA GLU A 108 -1.71 -13.06 26.76
C GLU A 108 -1.90 -11.65 26.21
N TRP A 109 -1.69 -10.65 27.08
CA TRP A 109 -1.69 -9.25 26.67
C TRP A 109 -0.35 -8.91 26.03
N ARG A 110 -0.36 -8.59 24.73
CA ARG A 110 0.84 -8.10 24.05
C ARG A 110 1.30 -6.77 24.63
N TYR A 111 2.62 -6.62 24.77
CA TYR A 111 3.23 -5.38 25.22
C TYR A 111 2.88 -4.24 24.25
N PRO A 112 2.33 -3.10 24.73
CA PRO A 112 1.79 -2.08 23.85
C PRO A 112 2.81 -1.36 22.97
N PHE A 113 4.10 -1.30 23.32
CA PHE A 113 5.11 -0.52 22.58
C PHE A 113 6.40 -1.33 22.35
N PRO A 114 6.35 -2.43 21.60
CA PRO A 114 7.47 -3.37 21.48
C PRO A 114 8.76 -2.75 20.92
N ASN A 115 8.69 -1.63 20.19
CA ASN A 115 9.88 -0.94 19.65
C ASN A 115 10.24 0.35 20.41
N GLY A 116 9.59 0.58 21.55
CA GLY A 116 9.72 1.77 22.37
C GLY A 116 8.67 2.84 22.02
N LEU A 117 8.26 3.59 23.04
CA LEU A 117 7.17 4.57 22.97
C LEU A 117 7.35 5.59 21.84
N SER A 118 8.55 6.16 21.69
CA SER A 118 8.83 7.18 20.68
C SER A 118 8.76 6.61 19.26
N THR A 119 9.40 5.46 19.02
CA THR A 119 9.44 4.79 17.72
C THR A 119 8.04 4.39 17.28
N ASP A 120 7.28 3.75 18.17
CA ASP A 120 5.95 3.25 17.85
C ASP A 120 4.93 4.39 17.71
N PHE A 121 5.05 5.46 18.50
CA PHE A 121 4.20 6.63 18.36
C PHE A 121 4.46 7.37 17.03
N VAL A 122 5.73 7.68 16.74
CA VAL A 122 6.11 8.38 15.49
C VAL A 122 5.80 7.51 14.28
N GLY A 123 6.17 6.23 14.31
CA GLY A 123 5.92 5.26 13.26
C GLY A 123 4.44 5.11 12.96
N SER A 124 3.60 4.97 13.99
CA SER A 124 2.15 4.84 13.82
C SER A 124 1.50 6.14 13.36
N PHE A 125 1.93 7.29 13.86
CA PHE A 125 1.33 8.56 13.48
C PHE A 125 1.66 8.95 12.03
N THR A 126 2.89 8.68 11.59
CA THR A 126 3.40 9.09 10.27
C THR A 126 3.25 8.01 9.20
N GLY A 127 3.22 6.73 9.58
CA GLY A 127 3.36 5.59 8.67
C GLY A 127 4.80 5.30 8.23
N PHE A 128 5.81 5.93 8.86
CA PHE A 128 7.22 5.83 8.46
C PHE A 128 8.02 4.73 9.17
N TYR A 129 7.36 3.70 9.71
CA TYR A 129 8.05 2.54 10.31
C TYR A 129 9.13 1.94 9.42
N ALA A 130 8.90 1.88 8.11
CA ALA A 130 9.83 1.32 7.15
C ALA A 130 11.20 2.04 7.16
N TRP A 131 11.20 3.35 7.42
CA TRP A 131 12.41 4.15 7.51
C TRP A 131 13.20 3.93 8.80
N PHE A 132 12.57 3.33 9.81
CA PHE A 132 13.22 2.85 11.03
C PHE A 132 13.62 1.37 10.95
N GLY A 133 13.56 0.75 9.76
CA GLY A 133 13.84 -0.68 9.58
C GLY A 133 12.66 -1.60 9.96
N LEU A 134 11.54 -1.05 10.43
CA LEU A 134 10.44 -1.80 11.03
C LEU A 134 9.33 -2.21 10.04
N TRP A 135 9.59 -2.24 8.72
CA TRP A 135 8.58 -2.48 7.68
C TRP A 135 7.29 -1.67 7.92
N GLY A 136 6.19 -2.30 8.36
CA GLY A 136 4.93 -1.62 8.71
C GLY A 136 4.69 -1.38 10.21
N GLY A 137 5.64 -1.73 11.07
CA GLY A 137 5.49 -1.68 12.52
C GLY A 137 4.57 -2.77 13.07
N PRO A 138 4.37 -2.79 14.41
CA PRO A 138 3.69 -3.88 15.10
C PRO A 138 2.16 -3.88 14.89
N TYR A 139 1.55 -2.72 14.66
CA TYR A 139 0.08 -2.62 14.62
C TYR A 139 -0.50 -2.59 13.20
N ASN A 140 0.19 -1.99 12.24
CA ASN A 140 -0.36 -1.72 10.91
C ASN A 140 0.64 -2.12 9.82
N PRO A 141 0.79 -3.41 9.50
CA PRO A 141 1.74 -3.87 8.49
C PRO A 141 1.61 -3.13 7.15
N PRO A 142 0.42 -2.76 6.65
CA PRO A 142 0.29 -1.92 5.45
C PRO A 142 0.86 -0.49 5.53
N SER A 143 1.30 -0.01 6.70
CA SER A 143 1.74 1.38 6.89
C SER A 143 2.98 1.77 6.09
N TRP A 144 3.87 0.82 5.75
CA TRP A 144 5.03 1.08 4.89
C TRP A 144 4.63 1.67 3.53
N PHE A 145 3.44 1.32 3.03
CA PHE A 145 2.91 1.84 1.78
C PHE A 145 2.60 3.34 1.88
N ILE A 146 2.22 3.83 3.07
CA ILE A 146 1.96 5.25 3.34
C ILE A 146 3.24 6.06 3.21
N ALA A 147 4.33 5.59 3.84
CA ALA A 147 5.63 6.22 3.67
C ALA A 147 6.06 6.25 2.20
N LEU A 148 5.98 5.10 1.52
CA LEU A 148 6.32 4.99 0.11
C LEU A 148 5.53 5.98 -0.75
N ILE A 149 4.19 5.97 -0.65
CA ILE A 149 3.35 6.77 -1.55
C ILE A 149 3.48 8.26 -1.30
N ILE A 150 3.66 8.70 -0.05
CA ILE A 150 3.89 10.10 0.29
C ILE A 150 5.24 10.56 -0.27
N THR A 151 6.30 9.75 -0.15
CA THR A 151 7.60 10.09 -0.75
C THR A 151 7.53 10.14 -2.27
N LEU A 152 6.82 9.21 -2.92
CA LEU A 152 6.61 9.26 -4.38
C LEU A 152 5.82 10.49 -4.82
N TYR A 153 4.81 10.91 -4.03
CA TYR A 153 4.13 12.18 -4.28
C TYR A 153 5.07 13.37 -4.09
N ALA A 154 6.00 13.36 -3.14
CA ALA A 154 7.01 14.41 -3.02
C ALA A 154 7.93 14.48 -4.24
N MET A 155 8.28 13.33 -4.83
CA MET A 155 9.06 13.26 -6.07
C MET A 155 8.27 13.65 -7.33
N PHE A 156 6.93 13.65 -7.27
CA PHE A 156 6.05 13.87 -8.43
C PHE A 156 6.41 15.12 -9.26
N PRO A 157 6.61 16.32 -8.70
CA PRO A 157 6.81 17.53 -9.50
C PRO A 157 8.09 17.48 -10.34
N LEU A 158 9.17 16.88 -9.81
CA LEU A 158 10.39 16.64 -10.56
C LEU A 158 10.16 15.61 -11.68
N ILE A 159 9.54 14.47 -11.36
CA ILE A 159 9.23 13.43 -12.34
C ILE A 159 8.32 13.98 -13.46
N ALA A 160 7.30 14.74 -13.09
CA ALA A 160 6.37 15.41 -13.98
C ALA A 160 7.06 16.42 -14.90
N PHE A 161 7.97 17.24 -14.35
CA PHE A 161 8.77 18.18 -15.13
C PHE A 161 9.62 17.45 -16.19
N LEU A 162 10.35 16.41 -15.77
CA LEU A 162 11.19 15.62 -16.66
C LEU A 162 10.38 14.86 -17.72
N LEU A 163 9.25 14.24 -17.34
CA LEU A 163 8.38 13.52 -18.28
C LEU A 163 7.69 14.45 -19.29
N ARG A 164 7.43 15.71 -18.94
CA ARG A 164 6.93 16.71 -19.91
C ARG A 164 7.98 17.07 -20.95
N ARG A 165 9.25 17.16 -20.54
CA ARG A 165 10.34 17.56 -21.42
C ARG A 165 10.85 16.39 -22.28
N TRP A 166 11.03 15.22 -21.66
CA TRP A 166 11.61 14.02 -22.26
C TRP A 166 10.87 12.76 -21.80
N PRO A 167 9.63 12.51 -22.28
CA PRO A 167 8.76 11.48 -21.72
C PRO A 167 9.37 10.08 -21.76
N ASN A 168 9.91 9.67 -22.91
CA ASN A 168 10.39 8.30 -23.09
C ASN A 168 11.76 8.10 -22.44
N GLN A 169 12.65 9.09 -22.54
CA GLN A 169 13.98 9.05 -21.93
C GLN A 169 13.88 9.07 -20.40
N THR A 170 12.99 9.90 -19.85
CA THR A 170 12.75 9.95 -18.41
C THR A 170 12.17 8.62 -17.93
N LEU A 171 11.18 8.06 -18.62
CA LEU A 171 10.61 6.76 -18.25
C LEU A 171 11.68 5.65 -18.25
N PHE A 172 12.53 5.61 -19.28
CA PHE A 172 13.65 4.68 -19.34
C PHE A 172 14.66 4.92 -18.20
N GLY A 173 14.98 6.17 -17.90
CA GLY A 173 15.83 6.53 -16.76
C GLY A 173 15.24 6.06 -15.42
N LEU A 174 13.93 6.23 -15.20
CA LEU A 174 13.25 5.74 -14.00
C LEU A 174 13.27 4.21 -13.91
N LEU A 175 13.17 3.51 -15.05
CA LEU A 175 13.33 2.06 -15.10
C LEU A 175 14.73 1.66 -14.64
N LEU A 176 15.78 2.28 -15.19
CA LEU A 176 17.17 2.00 -14.80
C LEU A 176 17.40 2.29 -13.31
N VAL A 177 16.91 3.42 -12.81
CA VAL A 177 16.99 3.76 -11.38
C VAL A 177 16.31 2.67 -10.53
N SER A 178 15.13 2.21 -10.93
CA SER A 178 14.42 1.14 -10.21
C SER A 178 15.19 -0.18 -10.22
N LEU A 179 15.72 -0.60 -11.37
CA LEU A 179 16.47 -1.85 -11.49
C LEU A 179 17.79 -1.82 -10.70
N ILE A 180 18.56 -0.73 -10.82
CA ILE A 180 19.81 -0.53 -10.08
C ILE A 180 19.53 -0.47 -8.58
N SER A 181 18.48 0.25 -8.16
CA SER A 181 18.11 0.35 -6.75
C SER A 181 17.70 -0.99 -6.18
N ARG A 182 16.90 -1.78 -6.92
CA ARG A 182 16.49 -3.13 -6.50
C ARG A 182 17.68 -4.06 -6.37
N TRP A 183 18.59 -4.04 -7.35
CA TRP A 183 19.81 -4.82 -7.30
C TRP A 183 20.68 -4.44 -6.10
N TYR A 184 20.90 -3.13 -5.88
CA TYR A 184 21.70 -2.63 -4.77
C TYR A 184 21.07 -3.00 -3.43
N VAL A 185 19.81 -2.63 -3.23
CA VAL A 185 19.08 -2.85 -1.98
C VAL A 185 18.89 -4.34 -1.69
N GLY A 186 18.64 -5.16 -2.71
CA GLY A 186 18.55 -6.61 -2.56
C GLY A 186 19.88 -7.27 -2.17
N ARG A 187 21.02 -6.65 -2.51
CA ARG A 187 22.36 -7.17 -2.19
C ARG A 187 22.96 -6.61 -0.91
N TYR A 188 22.69 -5.35 -0.61
CA TYR A 188 23.38 -4.59 0.44
C TYR A 188 22.43 -4.04 1.52
N GLY A 189 21.12 -4.23 1.39
CA GLY A 189 20.14 -3.59 2.26
C GLY A 189 20.05 -2.09 2.00
N VAL A 190 19.52 -1.35 2.98
CA VAL A 190 19.33 0.11 2.88
C VAL A 190 20.45 0.80 3.67
N PRO A 191 21.18 1.78 3.09
CA PRO A 191 22.44 2.27 3.65
C PRO A 191 22.32 3.03 4.98
N PHE A 192 21.11 3.31 5.46
CA PHE A 192 20.84 4.12 6.65
C PHE A 192 20.10 3.36 7.75
N VAL A 193 19.82 2.07 7.56
CA VAL A 193 19.37 1.19 8.63
C VAL A 193 20.66 0.52 9.16
N PRO A 194 21.03 0.71 10.44
CA PRO A 194 22.24 0.12 10.98
C PRO A 194 22.21 -1.41 10.80
N ASN A 195 23.29 -1.97 10.27
CA ASN A 195 23.52 -3.40 10.33
C ASN A 195 24.41 -3.60 11.56
N ASP A 196 23.84 -3.95 12.71
CA ASP A 196 24.68 -4.43 13.79
C ASP A 196 25.35 -5.74 13.32
N TRP A 197 26.56 -6.06 13.80
CA TRP A 197 27.31 -7.23 13.34
C TRP A 197 26.53 -8.55 13.50
N TRP A 198 25.56 -8.59 14.42
CA TRP A 198 24.65 -9.72 14.59
C TRP A 198 23.53 -9.76 13.55
N ASP A 199 23.01 -8.61 13.13
CA ASP A 199 22.15 -8.49 11.95
C ASP A 199 22.88 -8.95 10.69
N GLY A 200 24.21 -8.87 10.61
CA GLY A 200 24.98 -9.38 9.47
C GLY A 200 24.97 -10.90 9.33
N VAL A 201 24.92 -11.64 10.45
CA VAL A 201 24.84 -13.12 10.47
C VAL A 201 23.41 -13.60 10.27
N GLU A 202 22.46 -12.90 10.89
CA GLU A 202 21.04 -13.06 10.61
C GLU A 202 20.74 -12.76 9.13
N GLU A 203 21.15 -11.61 8.58
CA GLU A 203 21.04 -11.25 7.16
C GLU A 203 21.67 -12.28 6.23
N TRP A 204 22.81 -12.88 6.59
CA TRP A 204 23.47 -13.91 5.80
C TRP A 204 22.64 -15.21 5.75
N ALA A 205 22.12 -15.67 6.90
CA ALA A 205 21.19 -16.79 6.96
C ALA A 205 19.86 -16.45 6.23
N TYR A 206 19.38 -15.21 6.33
CA TYR A 206 18.17 -14.72 5.68
C TYR A 206 18.28 -14.64 4.15
N ARG A 207 19.46 -14.31 3.60
CA ARG A 207 19.74 -14.41 2.16
C ARG A 207 19.68 -15.86 1.66
N LEU A 208 19.99 -16.83 2.53
CA LEU A 208 19.93 -18.27 2.25
C LEU A 208 18.48 -18.82 2.33
N TYR A 209 17.69 -18.39 3.33
CA TYR A 209 16.37 -18.93 3.64
C TYR A 209 15.16 -18.11 3.11
N GLY A 210 15.35 -16.87 2.64
CA GLY A 210 14.38 -16.16 1.80
C GLY A 210 13.34 -15.26 2.48
N PHE A 211 13.53 -14.89 3.74
CA PHE A 211 12.69 -13.91 4.46
C PHE A 211 13.54 -12.68 4.80
N MET A 212 13.34 -11.55 4.10
CA MET A 212 14.01 -10.28 4.44
C MET A 212 13.28 -9.59 5.60
N PRO A 213 13.95 -9.25 6.72
CA PRO A 213 13.49 -8.20 7.61
C PRO A 213 13.34 -6.90 6.79
N GLY A 214 12.19 -6.23 6.89
CA GLY A 214 11.99 -4.93 6.27
C GLY A 214 11.61 -4.90 4.78
N ARG A 215 11.87 -5.95 3.97
CA ARG A 215 11.62 -5.99 2.50
C ARG A 215 11.81 -4.65 1.79
N PRO A 216 13.03 -4.10 1.77
CA PRO A 216 13.27 -2.75 1.29
C PRO A 216 12.99 -2.56 -0.20
N GLY A 217 12.99 -3.61 -1.01
CA GLY A 217 12.49 -3.56 -2.39
C GLY A 217 11.01 -3.16 -2.50
N ASP A 218 10.20 -3.38 -1.46
CA ASP A 218 8.76 -3.06 -1.45
C ASP A 218 8.48 -1.60 -1.13
N TRP A 219 9.22 -1.00 -0.21
CA TRP A 219 8.93 0.36 0.29
C TRP A 219 9.97 1.41 -0.10
N PHE A 220 11.18 1.02 -0.52
CA PHE A 220 12.20 2.00 -0.86
C PHE A 220 11.80 2.77 -2.13
N PRO A 221 11.66 4.12 -2.09
CA PRO A 221 11.05 4.87 -3.18
C PRO A 221 11.72 4.68 -4.53
N LEU A 222 13.07 4.60 -4.57
CA LEU A 222 13.80 4.44 -5.82
C LEU A 222 13.53 3.07 -6.47
N CYS A 223 13.32 2.01 -5.68
CA CYS A 223 12.90 0.70 -6.19
C CYS A 223 11.53 0.74 -6.86
N ARG A 224 10.68 1.72 -6.54
CA ARG A 224 9.28 1.81 -6.95
C ARG A 224 8.93 3.05 -7.79
N VAL A 225 9.94 3.86 -8.12
CA VAL A 225 9.77 5.12 -8.84
C VAL A 225 9.32 4.90 -10.29
N PHE A 226 9.72 3.76 -10.89
CA PHE A 226 9.33 3.39 -12.25
C PHE A 226 7.81 3.18 -12.37
N GLU A 227 7.20 2.41 -11.47
CA GLU A 227 5.76 2.13 -11.48
C GLU A 227 4.94 3.41 -11.42
N PHE A 228 5.30 4.30 -10.49
CA PHE A 228 4.64 5.59 -10.33
C PHE A 228 4.86 6.50 -11.55
N GLY A 229 6.09 6.59 -12.04
CA GLY A 229 6.44 7.34 -13.25
C GLY A 229 5.75 6.82 -14.51
N PHE A 230 5.63 5.50 -14.65
CA PHE A 230 4.91 4.85 -15.75
C PHE A 230 3.44 5.25 -15.73
N GLY A 231 2.81 5.34 -14.56
CA GLY A 231 1.46 5.86 -14.44
C GLY A 231 1.32 7.31 -14.96
N ILE A 232 2.26 8.19 -14.60
CA ILE A 232 2.26 9.59 -15.10
C ILE A 232 2.49 9.62 -16.61
N TRP A 233 3.40 8.79 -17.13
CA TRP A 233 3.67 8.67 -18.56
C TRP A 233 2.43 8.19 -19.33
N LEU A 234 1.69 7.20 -18.81
CA LEU A 234 0.43 6.74 -19.41
C LEU A 234 -0.60 7.86 -19.44
N ALA A 235 -0.73 8.64 -18.36
CA ALA A 235 -1.63 9.79 -18.31
C ALA A 235 -1.28 10.86 -19.35
N LEU A 236 0.01 11.02 -19.68
CA LEU A 236 0.50 11.94 -20.71
C LEU A 236 0.30 11.43 -22.14
N LYS A 237 0.45 10.12 -22.36
CA LYS A 237 0.46 9.53 -23.72
C LYS A 237 -0.90 9.02 -24.19
N LEU A 238 -1.74 8.53 -23.28
CA LEU A 238 -3.03 7.98 -23.64
C LEU A 238 -4.07 9.09 -23.84
N LYS A 239 -4.93 8.90 -24.84
CA LYS A 239 -6.03 9.82 -25.12
C LYS A 239 -7.03 9.82 -23.95
N PRO A 240 -7.68 10.97 -23.64
CA PRO A 240 -8.68 11.04 -22.58
C PRO A 240 -9.81 10.01 -22.68
N THR A 241 -10.17 9.59 -23.90
CA THR A 241 -11.22 8.59 -24.16
C THR A 241 -10.88 7.21 -23.61
N CYS A 242 -9.59 6.83 -23.54
CA CYS A 242 -9.16 5.55 -22.97
C CYS A 242 -9.61 5.40 -21.52
N TRP A 243 -9.61 6.49 -20.76
CA TRP A 243 -10.02 6.50 -19.36
C TRP A 243 -11.54 6.44 -19.16
N LEU A 244 -12.32 6.64 -20.22
CA LEU A 244 -13.78 6.65 -20.18
C LEU A 244 -14.41 5.39 -20.80
N LEU A 245 -13.61 4.39 -21.13
CA LEU A 245 -14.05 3.18 -21.85
C LEU A 245 -15.20 2.44 -21.17
N LEU A 246 -15.19 2.35 -19.83
CA LEU A 246 -16.25 1.70 -19.04
C LEU A 246 -17.34 2.66 -18.54
N ASN A 247 -17.29 3.94 -18.93
CA ASN A 247 -18.29 4.92 -18.49
C ASN A 247 -19.65 4.74 -19.19
N GLY A 248 -19.76 3.86 -20.20
CA GLY A 248 -21.04 3.47 -20.81
C GLY A 248 -21.86 2.46 -20.00
N LEU A 249 -21.29 1.83 -18.96
CA LEU A 249 -21.97 0.77 -18.20
C LEU A 249 -23.29 1.24 -17.54
N PRO A 250 -24.29 0.36 -17.37
CA PRO A 250 -25.53 0.71 -16.69
C PRO A 250 -25.29 1.08 -15.23
N ASN A 251 -26.13 1.96 -14.68
CA ASN A 251 -26.00 2.45 -13.31
C ASN A 251 -26.04 1.34 -12.25
N LEU A 252 -26.74 0.23 -12.55
CA LEU A 252 -26.80 -0.96 -11.70
C LEU A 252 -25.40 -1.57 -11.46
N LEU A 253 -24.50 -1.52 -12.46
CA LEU A 253 -23.13 -2.01 -12.34
C LEU A 253 -22.17 -0.93 -11.85
N LYS A 254 -22.35 0.34 -12.28
CA LYS A 254 -21.47 1.44 -11.87
C LYS A 254 -21.48 1.69 -10.37
N LYS A 255 -22.66 1.69 -9.75
CA LYS A 255 -22.82 1.99 -8.31
C LYS A 255 -22.01 1.04 -7.41
N PRO A 256 -22.12 -0.30 -7.53
CA PRO A 256 -21.32 -1.21 -6.71
C PRO A 256 -19.82 -1.10 -7.00
N ILE A 257 -19.41 -0.95 -8.27
CA ILE A 257 -17.99 -0.74 -8.64
C ILE A 257 -17.43 0.52 -7.96
N THR A 258 -18.14 1.62 -8.09
CA THR A 258 -17.79 2.91 -7.47
C THR A 258 -17.64 2.74 -5.96
N ARG A 259 -18.62 2.09 -5.31
CA ARG A 259 -18.61 1.86 -3.87
C ARG A 259 -17.45 0.97 -3.43
N LEU A 260 -17.18 -0.14 -4.12
CA LEU A 260 -16.08 -1.05 -3.79
C LEU A 260 -14.72 -0.37 -3.98
N SER A 261 -14.55 0.40 -5.06
CA SER A 261 -13.35 1.22 -5.30
C SER A 261 -13.12 2.26 -4.20
N ASP A 262 -14.19 2.90 -3.71
CA ASP A 262 -14.10 3.88 -2.62
C ASP A 262 -13.68 3.22 -1.29
N LEU A 263 -13.98 1.93 -1.10
CA LEU A 263 -13.56 1.15 0.07
C LEU A 263 -12.14 0.57 -0.06
N SER A 264 -11.58 0.48 -1.27
CA SER A 264 -10.31 -0.22 -1.51
C SER A 264 -9.17 0.27 -0.62
N PHE A 265 -9.07 1.58 -0.36
CA PHE A 265 -7.99 2.12 0.48
C PHE A 265 -8.20 1.82 1.96
N ALA A 266 -9.43 1.92 2.47
CA ALA A 266 -9.74 1.55 3.85
C ALA A 266 -9.51 0.04 4.08
N LEU A 267 -9.95 -0.80 3.14
CA LEU A 267 -9.68 -2.24 3.14
C LEU A 267 -8.17 -2.54 3.14
N PHE A 268 -7.41 -1.83 2.31
CA PHE A 268 -5.95 -1.97 2.27
C PHE A 268 -5.29 -1.67 3.62
N LEU A 269 -5.78 -0.70 4.39
CA LEU A 269 -5.20 -0.35 5.69
C LEU A 269 -5.49 -1.37 6.79
N ILE A 270 -6.67 -1.99 6.79
CA ILE A 270 -7.12 -2.82 7.91
C ILE A 270 -7.05 -4.32 7.65
N HIS A 271 -6.86 -4.78 6.42
CA HIS A 271 -6.99 -6.21 6.15
C HIS A 271 -5.98 -7.07 6.92
N VAL A 272 -4.68 -6.75 6.90
CA VAL A 272 -3.65 -7.58 7.57
C VAL A 272 -3.85 -7.68 9.08
N PRO A 273 -4.06 -6.57 9.82
CA PRO A 273 -4.26 -6.65 11.27
C PRO A 273 -5.43 -7.54 11.71
N TRP A 274 -6.41 -7.77 10.84
CA TRP A 274 -7.57 -8.61 11.15
C TRP A 274 -7.53 -10.01 10.49
N LEU A 275 -6.42 -10.38 9.83
CA LEU A 275 -6.28 -11.72 9.23
C LEU A 275 -6.24 -12.83 10.28
N PHE A 276 -5.81 -12.53 11.51
CA PHE A 276 -5.76 -13.52 12.60
C PHE A 276 -7.14 -14.13 12.89
N LEU A 277 -8.24 -13.41 12.62
CA LEU A 277 -9.59 -13.92 12.75
C LEU A 277 -9.82 -15.17 11.88
N LEU A 278 -9.14 -15.27 10.74
CA LEU A 278 -9.22 -16.45 9.88
C LEU A 278 -8.75 -17.70 10.63
N SER A 279 -7.56 -17.63 11.23
CA SER A 279 -6.98 -18.71 12.04
C SER A 279 -7.87 -19.01 13.23
N TRP A 280 -8.29 -17.97 13.95
CA TRP A 280 -9.15 -18.12 15.12
C TRP A 280 -10.50 -18.81 14.79
N PHE A 281 -11.18 -18.45 13.70
CA PHE A 281 -12.41 -19.14 13.30
C PHE A 281 -12.17 -20.59 12.90
N MET A 282 -11.05 -20.88 12.24
CA MET A 282 -10.67 -22.25 11.89
C MET A 282 -10.39 -23.09 13.14
N ASP A 283 -9.73 -22.52 14.16
CA ASP A 283 -9.48 -23.19 15.43
C ASP A 283 -10.78 -23.50 16.19
N LEU A 284 -11.82 -22.68 15.99
CA LEU A 284 -13.19 -22.94 16.47
C LEU A 284 -13.95 -23.99 15.63
N GLY A 285 -13.31 -24.62 14.64
CA GLY A 285 -13.89 -25.66 13.80
C GLY A 285 -14.69 -25.16 12.59
N MET A 286 -14.63 -23.86 12.27
CA MET A 286 -15.25 -23.33 11.06
C MET A 286 -14.46 -23.74 9.82
N ASN A 287 -15.16 -24.10 8.74
CA ASN A 287 -14.48 -24.41 7.48
C ASN A 287 -13.83 -23.16 6.86
N VAL A 288 -12.77 -23.38 6.07
CA VAL A 288 -11.96 -22.30 5.46
C VAL A 288 -12.81 -21.30 4.68
N ALA A 289 -13.76 -21.77 3.86
CA ALA A 289 -14.60 -20.90 3.04
C ALA A 289 -15.49 -19.98 3.89
N GLY A 290 -16.08 -20.53 4.96
CA GLY A 290 -16.87 -19.78 5.93
C GLY A 290 -16.03 -18.72 6.62
N SER A 291 -14.85 -19.09 7.12
CA SER A 291 -13.93 -18.18 7.79
C SER A 291 -13.50 -17.03 6.87
N VAL A 292 -13.15 -17.32 5.60
CA VAL A 292 -12.80 -16.29 4.61
C VAL A 292 -13.97 -15.33 4.35
N VAL A 293 -15.19 -15.85 4.15
CA VAL A 293 -16.37 -15.01 3.92
C VAL A 293 -16.66 -14.10 5.12
N ILE A 294 -16.58 -14.62 6.34
CA ILE A 294 -16.82 -13.83 7.55
C ILE A 294 -15.77 -12.74 7.71
N VAL A 295 -14.48 -13.05 7.54
CA VAL A 295 -13.39 -12.06 7.61
C VAL A 295 -13.53 -10.99 6.52
N LEU A 296 -13.91 -11.37 5.29
CA LEU A 296 -14.16 -10.41 4.21
C LEU A 296 -15.34 -9.49 4.50
N LEU A 297 -16.46 -10.03 5.02
CA LEU A 297 -17.62 -9.24 5.40
C LEU A 297 -17.29 -8.30 6.56
N PHE A 298 -16.60 -8.81 7.59
CA PHE A 298 -16.14 -8.02 8.72
C PHE A 298 -15.27 -6.84 8.28
N ASN A 299 -14.22 -7.10 7.49
CA ASN A 299 -13.34 -6.07 6.95
C ASN A 299 -14.11 -5.07 6.06
N SER A 300 -15.07 -5.53 5.26
CA SER A 300 -15.90 -4.66 4.41
C SER A 300 -16.81 -3.73 5.23
N ILE A 301 -17.41 -4.24 6.31
CA ILE A 301 -18.22 -3.46 7.23
C ILE A 301 -17.36 -2.40 7.92
N LEU A 302 -16.21 -2.81 8.47
CA LEU A 302 -15.29 -1.92 9.18
C LEU A 302 -14.74 -0.83 8.26
N ALA A 303 -14.28 -1.19 7.06
CA ALA A 303 -13.85 -0.24 6.04
C ALA A 303 -14.96 0.75 5.66
N ASN A 304 -16.21 0.30 5.55
CA ASN A 304 -17.36 1.15 5.26
C ASN A 304 -17.68 2.11 6.42
N TYR A 305 -17.50 1.70 7.68
CA TYR A 305 -17.61 2.61 8.83
C TYR A 305 -16.51 3.66 8.83
N LEU A 306 -15.25 3.26 8.64
CA LEU A 306 -14.12 4.19 8.54
C LEU A 306 -14.34 5.22 7.43
N GLN A 307 -14.76 4.76 6.25
CA GLN A 307 -15.04 5.63 5.11
C GLN A 307 -16.19 6.62 5.40
N ARG A 308 -17.24 6.21 6.11
CA ARG A 308 -18.35 7.09 6.51
C ARG A 308 -17.91 8.15 7.50
N ILE A 309 -17.03 7.81 8.45
CA ILE A 309 -16.47 8.78 9.40
C ILE A 309 -15.57 9.77 8.65
N ASP A 310 -14.69 9.27 7.79
CA ASP A 310 -13.79 10.08 6.97
C ASP A 310 -14.55 11.10 6.08
N GLN A 311 -15.67 10.69 5.48
CA GLN A 311 -16.53 11.57 4.67
C GLN A 311 -17.16 12.72 5.46
N LYS A 312 -17.29 12.59 6.80
CA LYS A 312 -17.81 13.67 7.67
C LYS A 312 -16.72 14.67 8.05
N ILE A 313 -15.44 14.37 7.82
CA ILE A 313 -14.34 15.28 8.14
C ILE A 313 -14.35 16.44 7.13
N PRO A 314 -14.48 17.71 7.57
CA PRO A 314 -14.63 18.85 6.67
C PRO A 314 -13.31 19.21 5.97
N ARG A 315 -13.06 18.62 4.79
CA ARG A 315 -11.83 18.87 4.00
C ARG A 315 -11.82 20.18 3.21
N LYS A 316 -13.00 20.68 2.82
CA LYS A 316 -13.12 21.86 1.92
C LYS A 316 -12.67 23.18 2.55
N ARG A 317 -12.61 23.26 3.89
CA ARG A 317 -12.19 24.48 4.60
C ARG A 317 -10.67 24.65 4.69
N TRP A 318 -9.87 23.66 4.31
CA TRP A 318 -8.42 23.66 4.52
C TRP A 318 -7.64 24.19 3.30
N PHE A 319 -8.37 24.69 2.30
CA PHE A 319 -7.85 25.17 1.01
C PHE A 319 -8.29 26.61 0.68
N LEU A 320 -8.93 27.29 1.63
CA LEU A 320 -9.15 28.74 1.62
C LEU A 320 -8.00 29.40 2.38
#